data_AF-A0A820NFT9-F1
#
_entry.id   AF-A0A820NFT9-F1
#
_cell.length_a   1.000
_cell.length_b   1.000
_cell.length_c   1.000
_cell.angle_alpha   90.00
_cell.angle_beta   90.00
_cell.angle_gamma   90.00
#
_symmetry.space_group_name_H-M   'P 1'
#
loop_
_entity.id
_entity.type
_entity.pdbx_description
1 polymer ?
#
loop_
_entity_poly.entity_id
_entity_poly.type
_entity_poly.pdbx_seq_one_letter_code
_entity_poly.pdbx_strand_id
1 'polypeptide(L)'
;LRTLINDAHLNLIQEPFFRQLIITTSKFELAQMRERTRLKLSRNSARNMIGIVDEYGILEYGQVFIQYTELHGDILDDELGSNNDSSSSPQPEKTIILDQQVVVTKNPCHHPGDVRIFQAVNVPRLRHLKDVIVFPQRGKRPHPNEISGSDLDGDESLLLPN
;
A
#
# COMPACT_ATOMS: atom_id res chain seq x y z
N LEU A 1 0.71 7.51 -26.11
CA LEU A 1 2.09 7.23 -26.55
C LEU A 1 2.15 6.14 -27.63
N ARG A 2 1.55 4.96 -27.39
CA ARG A 2 1.50 3.85 -28.38
C ARG A 2 0.94 4.23 -29.75
N THR A 3 -0.18 4.95 -29.80
CA THR A 3 -0.79 5.46 -31.05
C THR A 3 0.18 6.35 -31.82
N LEU A 4 0.83 7.28 -31.13
CA LEU A 4 1.80 8.21 -31.73
C LEU A 4 3.08 7.51 -32.23
N ILE A 5 3.52 6.45 -31.54
CA ILE A 5 4.71 5.65 -31.92
C ILE A 5 4.41 4.73 -33.10
N ASN A 6 3.21 4.12 -33.12
CA ASN A 6 2.78 3.26 -34.21
C ASN A 6 2.48 4.05 -35.49
N ASP A 7 1.83 5.21 -35.36
CA ASP A 7 1.51 6.10 -36.50
C ASP A 7 2.78 6.73 -37.11
N ALA A 8 3.84 6.89 -36.33
CA ALA A 8 5.13 7.41 -36.79
C ALA A 8 6.11 6.34 -37.31
N HIS A 9 5.71 5.06 -37.32
CA HIS A 9 6.58 3.91 -37.65
C HIS A 9 7.91 3.87 -36.88
N LEU A 10 7.94 4.43 -35.66
CA LEU A 10 9.16 4.52 -34.86
C LEU A 10 9.38 3.20 -34.12
N ASN A 11 10.50 2.54 -34.41
CA ASN A 11 10.91 1.35 -33.69
C ASN A 11 11.70 1.74 -32.43
N LEU A 12 11.05 1.62 -31.27
CA LEU A 12 11.63 1.96 -29.95
C LEU A 12 12.94 1.25 -29.62
N ILE A 13 13.18 0.08 -30.22
CA ILE A 13 14.36 -0.74 -29.94
C ILE A 13 15.49 -0.40 -30.92
N GLN A 14 15.17 0.00 -32.15
CA GLN A 14 16.15 0.33 -33.18
C GLN A 14 16.58 1.80 -33.14
N GLU A 15 15.67 2.71 -32.77
CA GLU A 15 15.96 4.13 -32.70
C GLU A 15 16.95 4.39 -31.52
N PRO A 16 18.14 4.96 -31.77
CA PRO A 16 19.19 5.09 -30.77
C PRO A 16 18.78 5.85 -29.51
N PHE A 17 17.97 6.90 -29.63
CA PHE A 17 17.54 7.71 -28.49
C PHE A 17 16.61 6.92 -27.56
N PHE A 18 15.56 6.28 -28.08
CA PHE A 18 14.63 5.46 -27.28
C PHE A 18 15.32 4.23 -26.70
N ARG A 19 16.20 3.59 -27.47
CA ARG A 19 17.02 2.48 -26.98
C ARG A 19 17.88 2.92 -25.79
N GLN A 20 18.53 4.09 -25.89
CA GLN A 20 19.36 4.61 -24.81
C GLN A 20 18.52 5.00 -23.60
N LEU A 21 17.32 5.55 -23.80
CA LEU A 21 16.35 5.84 -22.73
C LEU A 21 15.97 4.57 -21.97
N ILE A 22 15.56 3.50 -22.67
CA ILE A 22 15.20 2.21 -22.07
C ILE A 22 16.37 1.65 -21.25
N ILE A 23 17.58 1.60 -21.83
CA ILE A 23 18.77 1.10 -21.14
C ILE A 23 19.06 1.93 -19.88
N THR A 24 18.89 3.25 -19.96
CA THR A 24 19.16 4.16 -18.85
C THR A 24 18.14 3.95 -17.73
N THR A 25 16.85 3.83 -18.06
CA THR A 25 15.80 3.49 -17.10
C THR A 25 16.05 2.15 -16.43
N SER A 26 16.43 1.11 -17.18
CA SER A 26 16.77 -0.20 -16.60
C SER A 26 17.98 -0.10 -15.66
N LYS A 27 19.04 0.62 -16.06
CA LYS A 27 20.21 0.86 -15.19
C LYS A 27 19.84 1.63 -13.93
N PHE A 28 18.95 2.61 -14.04
CA PHE A 28 18.45 3.38 -12.90
C PHE A 28 17.71 2.50 -11.90
N GLU A 29 16.76 1.67 -12.35
CA GLU A 29 16.02 0.74 -11.49
C GLU A 29 16.97 -0.26 -10.80
N LEU A 30 17.94 -0.81 -11.53
CA LEU A 30 18.96 -1.68 -10.96
C LEU A 30 19.83 -0.97 -9.92
N ALA A 31 20.20 0.29 -10.16
CA ALA A 31 20.95 1.09 -9.19
C ALA A 31 20.10 1.37 -7.94
N GLN A 32 18.81 1.69 -8.08
CA GLN A 32 17.89 1.86 -6.94
C GLN A 32 17.78 0.57 -6.11
N MET A 33 17.70 -0.59 -6.75
CA MET A 33 17.69 -1.88 -6.06
C MET A 33 19.02 -2.17 -5.37
N ARG A 34 20.15 -1.90 -6.03
CA ARG A 34 21.50 -2.18 -5.50
C ARG A 34 21.89 -1.25 -4.34
N GLU A 35 21.63 0.04 -4.49
CA GLU A 35 22.13 1.07 -3.58
C GLU A 35 21.17 1.37 -2.43
N ARG A 36 19.86 1.24 -2.67
CA ARG A 36 18.82 1.53 -1.68
C ARG A 36 18.02 0.33 -1.24
N THR A 37 18.30 -0.87 -1.79
CA THR A 37 17.59 -2.11 -1.47
C THR A 37 16.07 -1.93 -1.51
N ARG A 38 15.57 -1.19 -2.53
CA ARG A 38 14.14 -0.95 -2.73
C ARG A 38 13.47 -2.22 -3.27
N LEU A 39 13.21 -3.16 -2.37
CA LEU A 39 12.53 -4.40 -2.67
C LEU A 39 11.06 -4.13 -3.00
N LYS A 40 10.64 -4.51 -4.21
CA LYS A 40 9.25 -4.37 -4.64
C LYS A 40 8.43 -5.48 -4.00
N LEU A 41 7.39 -5.08 -3.27
CA LEU A 41 6.38 -5.97 -2.72
C LEU A 41 5.19 -6.04 -3.68
N SER A 42 4.42 -7.13 -3.62
CA SER A 42 3.24 -7.26 -4.47
C SER A 42 2.17 -6.24 -4.08
N ARG A 43 1.32 -5.87 -5.04
CA ARG A 43 0.36 -4.77 -4.87
C ARG A 43 -0.59 -4.93 -3.71
N ASN A 44 -0.81 -6.10 -3.13
CA ASN A 44 -1.70 -6.29 -1.98
C ASN A 44 -0.98 -6.90 -0.76
N SER A 45 0.35 -7.05 -0.80
CA SER A 45 1.13 -7.59 0.32
C SER A 45 1.64 -6.52 1.31
N ALA A 46 1.46 -5.23 1.00
CA ALA A 46 1.88 -4.14 1.87
C ALA A 46 1.10 -2.85 1.59
N ARG A 47 0.89 -2.02 2.61
CA ARG A 47 0.20 -0.72 2.49
C ARG A 47 0.84 0.32 3.41
N ASN A 48 0.95 1.55 2.95
CA ASN A 48 1.01 2.69 3.87
C ASN A 48 -0.43 3.11 4.17
N MET A 49 -0.75 3.31 5.45
CA MET A 49 -2.08 3.71 5.87
C MET A 49 -1.99 4.75 6.97
N ILE A 50 -2.94 5.68 6.96
CA ILE A 50 -3.11 6.66 8.04
C ILE A 50 -3.72 5.95 9.25
N GLY A 51 -3.19 6.26 10.43
CA GLY A 51 -3.73 5.79 11.70
C GLY A 51 -4.92 6.62 12.15
N ILE A 52 -5.95 5.95 12.67
CA ILE A 52 -7.04 6.59 13.42
C ILE A 52 -7.33 5.81 14.70
N VAL A 53 -8.10 6.40 15.61
CA VAL A 53 -8.52 5.76 16.85
C VAL A 53 -9.90 5.12 16.71
N ASP A 54 -10.12 4.01 17.42
CA ASP A 54 -11.43 3.40 17.59
C ASP A 54 -12.30 4.20 18.56
N GLU A 55 -13.08 5.12 18.01
CA GLU A 55 -14.04 5.96 18.72
C GLU A 55 -15.16 5.16 19.41
N TYR A 56 -15.44 3.93 18.98
CA TYR A 56 -16.48 3.10 19.58
C TYR A 56 -15.97 2.31 20.80
N GLY A 57 -14.64 2.13 20.92
CA GLY A 57 -14.04 1.36 22.00
C GLY A 57 -14.47 -0.10 21.96
N ILE A 58 -14.31 -0.73 20.81
CA ILE A 58 -14.58 -2.15 20.55
C ILE A 58 -13.26 -2.94 20.55
N LEU A 59 -12.19 -2.36 20.03
CA LEU A 59 -10.88 -3.00 19.94
C LEU A 59 -10.20 -3.06 21.32
N GLU A 60 -9.64 -4.22 21.62
CA GLU A 60 -8.80 -4.43 22.81
C GLU A 60 -7.33 -4.10 22.54
N TYR A 61 -6.56 -3.93 23.62
CA TYR A 61 -5.12 -3.68 23.50
C TYR A 61 -4.41 -4.85 22.81
N GLY A 62 -3.64 -4.54 21.77
CA GLY A 62 -2.98 -5.51 20.89
C GLY A 62 -3.78 -5.87 19.63
N GLN A 63 -5.02 -5.38 19.51
CA GLN A 63 -5.85 -5.55 18.32
C GLN A 63 -5.87 -4.30 17.46
N VAL A 64 -6.06 -4.48 16.15
CA VAL A 64 -6.29 -3.40 15.19
C VAL A 64 -7.41 -3.80 14.24
N PHE A 65 -8.10 -2.83 13.65
CA PHE A 65 -8.99 -3.08 12.51
C PHE A 65 -8.37 -2.52 11.24
N ILE A 66 -8.37 -3.34 10.19
CA ILE A 66 -7.77 -3.00 8.90
C ILE A 66 -8.67 -3.52 7.78
N GLN A 67 -9.07 -2.60 6.91
CA GLN A 67 -9.76 -2.89 5.66
C GLN A 67 -9.22 -1.95 4.60
N TYR A 68 -8.81 -2.48 3.45
CA TYR A 68 -8.28 -1.67 2.35
C TYR A 68 -8.83 -2.10 1.00
N THR A 69 -8.80 -1.18 0.05
CA THR A 69 -9.26 -1.40 -1.31
C THR A 69 -8.29 -2.32 -2.05
N GLU A 70 -8.83 -3.36 -2.69
CA GLU A 70 -8.03 -4.30 -3.47
C GLU A 70 -7.61 -3.67 -4.78
N LEU A 71 -6.30 -3.53 -4.98
CA LEU A 71 -5.77 -3.02 -6.22
C LEU A 71 -5.78 -4.15 -7.26
N HIS A 72 -6.57 -3.98 -8.32
CA HIS A 72 -6.66 -4.89 -9.46
C HIS A 72 -5.75 -4.40 -10.60
N GLY A 73 -5.20 -5.35 -11.36
CA GLY A 73 -4.31 -5.10 -12.50
C GLY A 73 -2.82 -5.22 -12.15
N ASP A 74 -2.05 -5.81 -13.06
CA ASP A 74 -0.60 -5.66 -13.04
C ASP A 74 -0.22 -4.22 -13.45
N ILE A 75 0.99 -3.76 -13.12
CA ILE A 75 1.51 -2.46 -13.58
C ILE A 75 1.40 -2.31 -15.12
N LEU A 76 1.31 -3.42 -15.84
CA LEU A 76 1.24 -3.48 -17.30
C LEU A 76 -0.18 -3.34 -17.86
N ASP A 77 -1.24 -3.63 -17.09
CA ASP A 77 -2.61 -3.68 -17.61
C ASP A 77 -3.29 -2.31 -17.59
N ASP A 78 -2.91 -1.44 -16.65
CA ASP A 78 -3.53 -0.12 -16.48
C ASP A 78 -3.09 0.87 -17.59
N GLU A 79 -1.94 0.63 -18.22
CA GLU A 79 -1.49 1.40 -19.40
C GLU A 79 -1.94 0.79 -20.73
N LEU A 80 -2.54 -0.41 -20.72
CA LEU A 80 -2.97 -1.16 -21.89
C LEU A 80 -4.50 -1.17 -22.08
N GLY A 81 -5.16 -0.04 -21.78
CA GLY A 81 -6.47 0.27 -22.35
C GLY A 81 -7.56 -0.74 -22.00
N SER A 82 -8.16 -0.59 -20.83
CA SER A 82 -9.56 -0.99 -20.65
C SER A 82 -10.39 -0.06 -21.54
N ASN A 83 -10.71 -0.53 -22.74
CA ASN A 83 -11.71 0.10 -23.58
C ASN A 83 -13.02 0.14 -22.78
N ASN A 84 -13.42 1.36 -22.44
CA ASN A 84 -14.63 1.69 -21.70
C ASN A 84 -15.88 1.10 -22.39
N ASP A 85 -16.30 -0.10 -21.99
CA ASP A 85 -17.72 -0.46 -22.08
C ASP A 85 -18.45 0.30 -20.97
N SER A 86 -19.10 1.39 -21.39
CA SER A 86 -19.73 2.42 -20.57
C SER A 86 -21.09 1.97 -20.00
N SER A 87 -21.20 0.71 -19.57
CA SER A 87 -22.45 0.12 -19.09
C SER A 87 -22.30 -0.74 -17.84
N SER A 88 -21.33 -0.47 -16.97
CA SER A 88 -21.27 -1.09 -15.65
C SER A 88 -21.85 -0.12 -14.61
N SER A 89 -23.03 -0.45 -14.11
CA SER A 89 -23.52 -0.02 -12.79
C SER A 89 -22.38 0.01 -11.78
N PRO A 90 -22.32 0.95 -10.82
CA PRO A 90 -21.22 1.09 -9.87
C PRO A 90 -21.05 -0.23 -9.11
N GLN A 91 -20.09 -1.05 -9.55
CA GLN A 91 -19.74 -2.27 -8.85
C GLN A 91 -19.11 -1.82 -7.53
N PRO A 92 -19.54 -2.38 -6.38
CA PRO A 92 -18.96 -2.02 -5.10
C PRO A 92 -17.45 -2.30 -5.16
N GLU A 93 -16.63 -1.29 -4.84
CA GLU A 93 -15.19 -1.45 -4.72
C GLU A 93 -14.88 -2.66 -3.84
N LYS A 94 -14.15 -3.62 -4.39
CA LYS A 94 -13.78 -4.84 -3.68
C LYS A 94 -12.74 -4.50 -2.61
N THR A 95 -13.08 -4.76 -1.35
CA THR A 95 -12.21 -4.49 -0.20
C THR A 95 -11.71 -5.79 0.42
N ILE A 96 -10.45 -5.78 0.86
CA ILE A 96 -9.86 -6.85 1.66
C ILE A 96 -9.94 -6.43 3.12
N ILE A 97 -10.52 -7.30 3.96
CA ILE A 97 -10.54 -7.15 5.42
C ILE A 97 -9.54 -8.16 5.98
N LEU A 98 -8.67 -7.69 6.87
CA LEU A 98 -7.70 -8.56 7.53
C LEU A 98 -8.27 -9.14 8.83
N ASP A 99 -8.01 -10.42 9.05
CA ASP A 99 -8.40 -11.17 10.26
C ASP A 99 -7.26 -12.10 10.70
N GLN A 100 -6.04 -11.57 10.67
CA GLN A 100 -4.79 -12.31 10.93
C GLN A 100 -3.76 -11.42 11.62
N GLN A 101 -2.61 -11.98 11.99
CA GLN A 101 -1.52 -11.18 12.52
C GLN A 101 -0.94 -10.27 11.44
N VAL A 102 -0.59 -9.06 11.85
CA VAL A 102 -0.03 -8.04 10.97
C VAL A 102 1.18 -7.40 11.63
N VAL A 103 2.20 -7.13 10.83
CA VAL A 103 3.34 -6.32 11.24
C VAL A 103 3.04 -4.86 10.88
N VAL A 104 3.22 -3.97 11.84
CA VAL A 104 3.05 -2.53 11.68
C VAL A 104 4.32 -1.83 12.14
N THR A 105 4.81 -0.92 11.31
CA THR A 105 5.97 -0.09 11.62
C THR A 105 5.84 1.30 11.00
N LYS A 106 6.70 2.22 11.40
CA LYS A 106 6.80 3.57 10.83
C LYS A 106 8.21 3.81 10.35
N ASN A 107 8.34 4.55 9.24
CA ASN A 107 9.62 5.03 8.76
C ASN A 107 9.85 6.47 9.26
N PRO A 108 10.99 6.77 9.92
CA PRO A 108 12.10 5.87 10.24
C PRO A 108 11.83 4.95 11.45
N CYS A 109 12.34 3.72 11.35
CA CYS A 109 12.31 2.70 12.39
C CYS A 109 13.73 2.60 13.00
N HIS A 110 13.93 3.11 14.21
CA HIS A 110 15.26 3.23 14.82
C HIS A 110 15.55 2.12 15.84
N HIS A 111 14.51 1.65 16.53
CA HIS A 111 14.60 0.65 17.57
C HIS A 111 13.85 -0.62 17.16
N PRO A 112 14.32 -1.84 17.51
CA PRO A 112 13.60 -3.08 17.20
C PRO A 112 12.15 -3.12 17.73
N GLY A 113 11.89 -2.35 18.79
CA GLY A 113 10.55 -2.17 19.35
C GLY A 113 9.60 -1.34 18.49
N ASP A 114 10.10 -0.56 17.52
CA ASP A 114 9.29 0.22 16.57
C ASP A 114 8.61 -0.67 15.52
N VAL A 115 8.96 -1.96 15.48
CA VAL A 115 8.23 -2.98 14.73
C VAL A 115 7.32 -3.72 15.69
N ARG A 116 6.01 -3.58 15.49
CA ARG A 116 4.99 -4.19 16.34
C ARG A 116 4.21 -5.21 15.55
N ILE A 117 3.82 -6.29 16.23
CA ILE A 117 2.88 -7.28 15.70
C ILE A 117 1.56 -7.07 16.42
N PHE A 118 0.49 -6.90 15.66
CA PHE A 118 -0.87 -6.79 16.18
C PHE A 118 -1.76 -7.89 15.60
N GLN A 119 -2.86 -8.16 16.27
CA GLN A 119 -3.92 -9.00 15.71
C GLN A 119 -4.91 -8.12 14.95
N ALA A 120 -4.99 -8.25 13.63
CA ALA A 120 -6.09 -7.67 12.89
C ALA A 120 -7.36 -8.48 13.16
N VAL A 121 -8.46 -7.80 13.48
CA VAL A 121 -9.75 -8.43 13.79
C VAL A 121 -10.85 -7.84 12.93
N ASN A 122 -11.70 -8.69 12.37
CA ASN A 122 -12.85 -8.23 11.58
C ASN A 122 -13.99 -7.76 12.49
N VAL A 123 -14.19 -6.44 12.58
CA VAL A 123 -15.26 -5.83 13.37
C VAL A 123 -16.33 -5.22 12.45
N PRO A 124 -17.56 -5.77 12.38
CA PRO A 124 -18.62 -5.27 11.50
C PRO A 124 -18.92 -3.78 11.64
N ARG A 125 -18.87 -3.26 12.87
CA ARG A 125 -19.14 -1.85 13.18
C ARG A 125 -18.08 -0.89 12.64
N LEU A 126 -16.86 -1.38 12.35
CA LEU A 126 -15.75 -0.60 11.82
C LEU A 126 -15.60 -0.71 10.29
N ARG A 127 -16.37 -1.56 9.60
CA ARG A 127 -16.23 -1.81 8.14
C ARG A 127 -16.51 -0.61 7.22
N HIS A 128 -17.06 0.47 7.75
CA HIS A 128 -17.18 1.72 7.03
C HIS A 128 -15.84 2.45 6.89
N LEU A 129 -14.87 2.13 7.74
CA LEU A 129 -13.51 2.65 7.71
C LEU A 129 -12.69 1.84 6.70
N LYS A 130 -12.17 2.52 5.67
CA LYS A 130 -11.42 1.94 4.56
C LYS A 130 -10.09 2.66 4.40
N ASP A 131 -9.07 1.94 3.99
CA ASP A 131 -7.73 2.45 3.66
C ASP A 131 -7.06 3.20 4.84
N VAL A 132 -7.42 2.77 6.06
CA VAL A 132 -6.89 3.26 7.34
C VAL A 132 -6.60 2.09 8.28
N ILE A 133 -5.71 2.30 9.24
CA ILE A 133 -5.53 1.41 10.38
C ILE A 133 -6.19 2.01 11.61
N VAL A 134 -7.08 1.24 12.25
CA VAL A 134 -7.80 1.67 13.44
C VAL A 134 -7.12 1.07 14.66
N PHE A 135 -6.63 1.94 15.54
CA PHE A 135 -5.99 1.57 16.80
C PHE A 135 -6.98 1.60 17.97
N PRO A 136 -6.81 0.75 18.99
CA PRO A 136 -7.66 0.74 20.16
C PRO A 136 -7.43 2.00 20.99
N GLN A 137 -8.50 2.58 21.53
CA GLN A 137 -8.37 3.65 22.52
C GLN A 137 -7.98 3.13 23.92
N ARG A 138 -8.06 1.81 24.16
CA ARG A 138 -7.75 1.18 25.44
C ARG A 138 -6.36 0.57 25.45
N GLY A 139 -5.71 0.60 26.61
CA GLY A 139 -4.42 -0.04 26.80
C GLY A 139 -3.52 0.67 27.79
N LYS A 140 -2.34 0.09 28.01
CA LYS A 140 -1.31 0.68 28.90
C LYS A 140 -0.59 1.86 28.24
N ARG A 141 -0.51 1.88 26.91
CA ARG A 141 0.17 2.89 26.09
C ARG A 141 -0.53 2.94 24.72
N PRO A 142 -0.70 4.10 24.08
CA PRO A 142 -1.23 4.15 22.72
C PRO A 142 -0.31 3.41 21.74
N HIS A 143 -0.87 2.56 20.87
CA HIS A 143 -0.07 1.81 19.89
C HIS A 143 0.72 2.71 18.92
N PRO A 144 0.21 3.86 18.42
CA PRO A 144 1.04 4.78 17.62
C PRO A 144 2.32 5.18 18.36
N ASN A 145 2.22 5.41 19.67
CA ASN A 145 3.36 5.80 20.50
C ASN A 145 4.34 4.64 20.79
N GLU A 146 3.97 3.39 20.50
CA GLU A 146 4.84 2.22 20.52
C GLU A 146 5.62 2.04 19.21
N ILE A 147 5.25 2.76 18.15
CA ILE A 147 5.80 2.64 16.80
C ILE A 147 6.56 3.93 16.49
N SER A 148 7.86 4.00 16.84
CA SER A 148 8.69 5.20 16.60
C SER A 148 8.16 6.48 17.28
N GLY A 149 7.38 6.34 18.36
CA GLY A 149 6.83 7.47 19.10
C GLY A 149 5.80 8.31 18.33
N SER A 150 5.14 7.72 17.32
CA SER A 150 4.12 8.35 16.47
C SER A 150 2.89 8.84 17.24
N ASP A 151 2.09 9.68 16.59
CA ASP A 151 0.72 9.97 16.99
C ASP A 151 -0.27 9.81 15.81
N LEU A 152 -1.42 10.48 15.85
CA LEU A 152 -2.52 10.36 14.88
C LEU A 152 -2.83 11.70 14.19
N ASP A 153 -1.84 12.58 14.03
CA ASP A 153 -2.00 13.92 13.40
C ASP A 153 -1.85 13.93 11.86
N GLY A 154 -1.66 12.76 11.25
CA GLY A 154 -1.39 12.58 9.82
C GLY A 154 -0.32 11.53 9.51
N ASP A 155 0.27 10.93 10.55
CA ASP A 155 1.26 9.89 10.42
C ASP A 155 0.79 8.64 9.65
N GLU A 156 1.60 8.22 8.67
CA GLU A 156 1.41 6.97 7.94
C GLU A 156 2.20 5.82 8.57
N SER A 157 1.54 4.68 8.73
CA SER A 157 2.14 3.41 9.17
C SER A 157 2.24 2.44 7.99
N LEU A 158 3.39 1.76 7.89
CA LEU A 158 3.59 0.65 6.98
C LEU A 158 2.99 -0.63 7.59
N LEU A 159 2.09 -1.25 6.84
CA LEU A 159 1.47 -2.53 7.13
C LEU A 159 2.05 -3.64 6.26
N LEU A 160 2.34 -4.77 6.88
CA LEU A 160 2.68 -6.04 6.23
C LEU A 160 1.80 -7.16 6.84
N PRO A 161 0.85 -7.74 6.09
CA PRO A 161 0.12 -8.92 6.54
C PRO A 161 1.10 -10.11 6.69
N ASN A 162 1.02 -10.82 7.83
CA ASN A 162 1.82 -12.03 8.09
C ASN A 162 1.10 -13.28 7.57
#